data_AF-A0A2U3Q2S1-F1
#
_entry.id   AF-A0A2U3Q2S1-F1
#
_cell.length_a   1.000
_cell.length_b   1.000
_cell.length_c   1.000
_cell.angle_alpha   90.00
_cell.angle_beta   90.00
_cell.angle_gamma   90.00
#
_symmetry.space_group_name_H-M   'P 1'
#
loop_
_entity.id
_entity.type
_entity.pdbx_description
1 polymer ?
#
loop_
_entity_poly.entity_id
_entity_poly.type
_entity_poly.pdbx_seq_one_letter_code
_entity_poly.pdbx_strand_id
1 'polypeptide(L)'
;MRTCLSAVAMIALAGACSQAGAQAQCPELTRLRSEAVEATKPMTRALMSSRCDAYVRASLAWAAAVDYARNHQDVCDISNRLLSDLEKYHLDSVTARNNVCAGRPVRPFPADVVLQ
;
A
#
# COMPACT_ATOMS: atom_id res chain seq x y z
N MET A 1 37.45 12.98 -53.03
CA MET A 1 36.53 11.98 -52.44
C MET A 1 36.01 12.57 -51.13
N ARG A 2 34.78 13.09 -51.13
CA ARG A 2 33.55 12.52 -50.48
C ARG A 2 33.21 13.30 -49.20
N THR A 3 32.33 14.31 -49.32
CA THR A 3 30.91 14.37 -48.88
C THR A 3 30.76 14.87 -47.43
N CYS A 4 30.44 16.15 -47.20
CA CYS A 4 29.11 16.77 -47.17
C CYS A 4 28.31 16.52 -45.87
N LEU A 5 28.17 17.60 -45.10
CA LEU A 5 26.92 18.17 -44.53
C LEU A 5 26.07 17.34 -43.55
N SER A 6 25.97 17.91 -42.34
CA SER A 6 24.74 18.17 -41.58
C SER A 6 23.72 17.04 -41.37
N ALA A 7 23.57 16.61 -40.12
CA ALA A 7 22.25 16.41 -39.51
C ALA A 7 22.37 16.42 -37.97
N VAL A 8 22.05 17.58 -37.38
CA VAL A 8 21.61 17.68 -35.99
C VAL A 8 20.32 16.86 -35.87
N ALA A 9 20.32 15.80 -35.07
CA ALA A 9 19.11 15.12 -34.65
C ALA A 9 19.00 15.25 -33.13
N MET A 10 18.29 16.30 -32.70
CA MET A 10 17.74 16.38 -31.35
C MET A 10 16.82 15.18 -31.13
N ILE A 11 17.22 14.25 -30.26
CA ILE A 11 16.26 13.29 -29.73
C ILE A 11 15.51 14.01 -28.61
N ALA A 12 14.25 14.29 -28.90
CA ALA A 12 13.31 14.97 -28.05
C ALA A 12 13.11 14.23 -26.71
N LEU A 13 13.16 15.01 -25.63
CA LEU A 13 12.54 14.68 -24.36
C LEU A 13 11.04 14.46 -24.58
N ALA A 14 10.60 13.20 -24.55
CA ALA A 14 9.19 12.86 -24.45
C ALA A 14 9.05 11.54 -23.67
N GLY A 15 9.08 11.67 -22.36
CA GLY A 15 8.80 10.60 -21.41
C GLY A 15 8.48 11.22 -20.06
N ALA A 16 7.52 12.13 -20.05
CA ALA A 16 7.05 12.81 -18.86
C ALA A 16 6.63 11.80 -17.80
N CYS A 17 7.24 11.95 -16.62
CA CYS A 17 6.89 11.39 -15.34
C CYS A 17 5.38 11.10 -15.20
N SER A 18 4.98 9.85 -15.37
CA SER A 18 3.60 9.41 -15.12
C SER A 18 3.55 8.39 -13.99
N GLN A 19 4.31 8.63 -12.92
CA GLN A 19 4.17 7.89 -11.66
C GLN A 19 4.52 8.71 -10.40
N ALA A 20 5.06 9.92 -10.54
CA ALA A 20 5.43 10.76 -9.40
C ALA A 20 4.31 11.72 -8.93
N GLY A 21 3.24 11.89 -9.70
CA GLY A 21 2.17 12.86 -9.40
C GLY A 21 1.15 12.40 -8.34
N ALA A 22 0.87 11.10 -8.25
CA ALA A 22 -0.09 10.58 -7.28
C ALA A 22 0.46 10.56 -5.84
N GLN A 23 1.79 10.55 -5.68
CA GLN A 23 2.43 10.48 -4.37
C GLN A 23 2.66 11.86 -3.72
N ALA A 24 2.52 12.95 -4.49
CA ALA A 24 2.73 14.31 -3.99
C ALA A 24 1.49 14.92 -3.32
N GLN A 25 0.28 14.52 -3.72
CA GLN A 25 -0.94 15.19 -3.25
C GLN A 25 -1.31 14.80 -1.81
N CYS A 26 -1.09 13.53 -1.44
CA CYS A 26 -1.56 12.98 -0.16
C CYS A 26 -0.51 12.05 0.47
N PRO A 27 0.58 12.63 1.02
CA PRO A 27 1.65 11.85 1.66
C PRO A 27 1.14 11.06 2.87
N GLU A 28 0.05 11.51 3.49
CA GLU A 28 -0.57 10.88 4.64
C GLU A 28 -1.12 9.49 4.31
N LEU A 29 -1.67 9.27 3.10
CA LEU A 29 -2.10 7.93 2.68
C LEU A 29 -0.91 6.96 2.62
N THR A 30 0.24 7.44 2.14
CA THR A 30 1.48 6.65 2.08
C THR A 30 1.98 6.32 3.47
N ARG A 31 1.93 7.29 4.41
CA ARG A 31 2.29 7.10 5.82
C ARG A 31 1.40 6.03 6.47
N LEU A 32 0.09 6.18 6.37
CA LEU A 32 -0.88 5.25 6.95
C LEU A 32 -0.74 3.83 6.39
N ARG A 33 -0.52 3.69 5.07
CA ARG A 33 -0.27 2.39 4.45
C ARG A 33 1.01 1.75 4.98
N SER A 34 2.08 2.52 5.11
CA SER A 34 3.35 2.03 5.67
C SER A 34 3.16 1.57 7.12
N GLU A 35 2.46 2.35 7.94
CA GLU A 35 2.15 1.99 9.33
C GLU A 35 1.31 0.71 9.43
N ALA A 36 0.33 0.54 8.54
CA ALA A 36 -0.46 -0.68 8.49
C ALA A 36 0.37 -1.91 8.12
N VAL A 37 1.33 -1.76 7.20
CA VAL A 37 2.30 -2.81 6.83
C VAL A 37 3.26 -3.11 7.98
N GLU A 38 3.78 -2.11 8.67
CA GLU A 38 4.64 -2.30 9.84
C GLU A 38 3.89 -3.02 10.97
N ALA A 39 2.63 -2.66 11.22
CA ALA A 39 1.78 -3.31 12.20
C ALA A 39 1.57 -4.81 11.89
N THR A 40 1.70 -5.22 10.62
CA THR A 40 1.65 -6.63 10.23
C THR A 40 2.93 -7.43 10.48
N LYS A 41 4.10 -6.79 10.54
CA LYS A 41 5.39 -7.51 10.68
C LYS A 41 5.52 -8.38 11.93
N PRO A 42 5.10 -7.95 13.14
CA PRO A 42 5.26 -8.76 14.36
C PRO A 42 4.58 -10.13 14.28
N MET A 43 3.61 -10.30 13.38
CA MET A 43 2.80 -11.50 13.24
C MET A 43 3.56 -12.66 12.58
N THR A 44 4.71 -12.38 11.94
CA THR A 44 5.63 -13.39 11.39
C THR A 44 6.52 -14.05 12.45
N ARG A 45 6.63 -13.48 13.67
CA ARG A 45 7.48 -14.03 14.73
C ARG A 45 6.63 -14.85 15.71
N ALA A 46 6.92 -16.14 15.77
CA ALA A 46 6.07 -17.21 16.31
C ALA A 46 5.82 -17.23 17.84
N LEU A 47 6.30 -16.25 18.61
CA LEU A 47 6.26 -16.27 20.08
C LEU A 47 5.62 -15.00 20.63
N MET A 48 4.32 -14.83 20.48
CA MET A 48 3.61 -13.71 21.11
C MET A 48 2.40 -14.24 21.88
N SER A 49 2.42 -14.13 23.21
CA SER A 49 1.18 -14.23 24.01
C SER A 49 0.17 -13.13 23.61
N SER A 50 0.64 -12.09 22.91
CA SER A 50 -0.11 -10.93 22.41
C SER A 50 -0.42 -10.99 20.91
N ARG A 51 -0.50 -12.18 20.28
CA ARG A 51 -0.86 -12.30 18.85
C ARG A 51 -2.16 -11.57 18.53
N CYS A 52 -3.20 -11.73 19.35
CA CYS A 52 -4.47 -11.03 19.15
C CYS A 52 -4.27 -9.50 19.10
N ASP A 53 -3.51 -8.93 20.04
CA ASP A 53 -3.24 -7.48 20.07
C ASP A 53 -2.50 -6.98 18.83
N ALA A 54 -1.58 -7.78 18.29
CA ALA A 54 -0.89 -7.45 17.04
C ALA A 54 -1.87 -7.38 15.86
N TYR A 55 -2.77 -8.36 15.73
CA TYR A 55 -3.81 -8.34 14.71
C TYR A 55 -4.86 -7.23 14.94
N VAL A 56 -5.17 -6.88 16.19
CA VAL A 56 -6.02 -5.72 16.52
C VAL A 56 -5.38 -4.44 15.99
N ARG A 57 -4.11 -4.17 16.31
CA ARG A 57 -3.38 -2.99 15.84
C ARG A 57 -3.32 -2.91 14.32
N ALA A 58 -3.02 -4.02 13.65
CA ALA A 58 -3.03 -4.07 12.19
C ALA A 58 -4.41 -3.76 11.61
N SER A 59 -5.48 -4.32 12.18
CA SER A 59 -6.84 -4.05 11.69
C SER A 59 -7.24 -2.58 11.80
N LEU A 60 -6.82 -1.92 12.88
CA LEU A 60 -7.07 -0.49 13.10
C LEU A 60 -6.23 0.38 12.16
N ALA A 61 -4.97 0.01 11.90
CA ALA A 61 -4.12 0.75 10.98
C ALA A 61 -4.65 0.68 9.54
N TRP A 62 -5.12 -0.49 9.09
CA TRP A 62 -5.79 -0.60 7.79
C TRP A 62 -7.13 0.14 7.74
N ALA A 63 -7.88 0.18 8.85
CA ALA A 63 -9.11 0.99 8.93
C ALA A 63 -8.80 2.48 8.72
N ALA A 64 -7.78 3.00 9.40
CA ALA A 64 -7.36 4.40 9.25
C ALA A 64 -6.93 4.73 7.82
N ALA A 65 -6.23 3.82 7.13
CA ALA A 65 -5.86 4.00 5.73
C ALA A 65 -7.08 4.05 4.80
N VAL A 66 -8.08 3.18 5.03
CA VAL A 66 -9.35 3.17 4.28
C VAL A 66 -10.14 4.45 4.54
N ASP A 67 -10.29 4.85 5.81
CA ASP A 67 -11.03 6.04 6.19
C ASP A 67 -10.40 7.30 5.57
N TYR A 68 -9.07 7.41 5.62
CA TYR A 68 -8.37 8.51 4.95
C TYR A 68 -8.62 8.47 3.44
N ALA A 69 -8.48 7.31 2.80
CA ALA A 69 -8.62 7.17 1.36
C ALA A 69 -10.03 7.51 0.87
N ARG A 70 -11.07 7.08 1.59
CA ARG A 70 -12.47 7.42 1.27
C ARG A 70 -12.74 8.92 1.44
N ASN A 71 -12.31 9.49 2.55
CA ASN A 71 -12.57 10.89 2.87
C ASN A 71 -11.81 11.88 1.98
N HIS A 72 -10.72 11.43 1.36
CA HIS A 72 -9.90 12.27 0.49
C HIS A 72 -9.88 11.77 -0.96
N GLN A 73 -10.86 10.94 -1.35
CA GLN A 73 -10.84 10.27 -2.64
C GLN A 73 -10.71 11.26 -3.81
N ASP A 74 -11.55 12.29 -3.84
CA ASP A 74 -11.55 13.29 -4.91
C ASP A 74 -10.33 14.21 -4.85
N VAL A 75 -9.96 14.64 -3.63
CA VAL A 75 -8.87 15.62 -3.41
C VAL A 75 -7.50 15.02 -3.75
N CYS A 76 -7.34 13.72 -3.49
CA CYS A 76 -6.11 12.96 -3.71
C CYS A 76 -6.08 12.21 -5.05
N ASP A 77 -7.14 12.30 -5.87
CA ASP A 77 -7.32 11.48 -7.08
C ASP A 77 -7.09 9.98 -6.81
N ILE A 78 -7.65 9.48 -5.70
CA ILE A 78 -7.51 8.07 -5.33
C ILE A 78 -8.40 7.25 -6.24
N SER A 79 -7.76 6.43 -7.08
CA SER A 79 -8.48 5.51 -7.94
C SER A 79 -9.37 4.55 -7.15
N ASN A 80 -10.55 4.22 -7.69
CA ASN A 80 -11.44 3.21 -7.14
C ASN A 80 -10.75 1.86 -6.93
N ARG A 81 -9.77 1.52 -7.79
CA ARG A 81 -8.95 0.31 -7.66
C ARG A 81 -8.11 0.34 -6.39
N LEU A 82 -7.38 1.42 -6.13
CA LEU A 82 -6.57 1.58 -4.93
C LEU A 82 -7.45 1.53 -3.67
N LEU A 83 -8.59 2.22 -3.68
CA LEU A 83 -9.54 2.16 -2.56
C LEU A 83 -10.03 0.73 -2.30
N SER A 84 -10.42 0.00 -3.35
CA SER A 84 -10.85 -1.40 -3.25
C SER A 84 -9.76 -2.31 -2.69
N ASP A 85 -8.50 -2.09 -3.09
CA ASP A 85 -7.35 -2.84 -2.56
C ASP A 85 -7.16 -2.58 -1.05
N LEU A 86 -7.25 -1.31 -0.61
CA LEU A 86 -7.16 -0.94 0.81
C LEU A 86 -8.30 -1.56 1.63
N GLU A 87 -9.53 -1.53 1.12
CA GLU A 87 -10.69 -2.15 1.75
C GLU A 87 -10.54 -3.66 1.89
N LYS A 88 -9.99 -4.32 0.85
CA LYS A 88 -9.66 -5.74 0.91
C LYS A 88 -8.61 -6.04 1.98
N TYR A 89 -7.53 -5.26 2.06
CA TYR A 89 -6.53 -5.41 3.12
C TYR A 89 -7.14 -5.23 4.51
N HIS A 90 -8.03 -4.25 4.68
CA HIS A 90 -8.74 -4.06 5.94
C HIS A 90 -9.61 -5.29 6.28
N LEU A 91 -10.42 -5.78 5.34
CA LEU A 91 -11.28 -6.95 5.57
C LEU A 91 -10.48 -8.22 5.92
N ASP A 92 -9.39 -8.46 5.19
CA ASP A 92 -8.51 -9.60 5.42
C ASP A 92 -7.85 -9.50 6.80
N SER A 93 -7.41 -8.29 7.21
CA SER A 93 -6.85 -8.05 8.54
C SER A 93 -7.87 -8.29 9.67
N VAL A 94 -9.13 -7.91 9.48
CA VAL A 94 -10.24 -8.14 10.43
C VAL A 94 -10.54 -9.64 10.54
N THR A 95 -10.59 -10.34 9.41
CA THR A 95 -10.79 -11.79 9.38
C THR A 95 -9.67 -12.51 10.14
N ALA A 96 -8.43 -12.10 9.89
CA ALA A 96 -7.26 -12.66 10.54
C ALA A 96 -7.27 -12.40 12.05
N ARG A 97 -7.60 -11.17 12.47
CA ARG A 97 -7.81 -10.81 13.88
C ARG A 97 -8.86 -11.69 14.54
N ASN A 98 -10.04 -11.80 13.94
CA ASN A 98 -11.15 -12.57 14.51
C ASN A 98 -10.75 -14.05 14.68
N ASN A 99 -10.04 -14.62 13.72
CA ASN A 99 -9.53 -15.99 13.83
C ASN A 99 -8.51 -16.12 14.96
N VAL A 100 -7.49 -15.27 15.00
CA VAL A 100 -6.41 -15.34 16.00
C VAL A 100 -6.93 -15.12 17.41
N CYS A 101 -7.77 -14.11 17.61
CA CYS A 101 -8.36 -13.81 18.91
C CYS A 101 -9.33 -14.91 19.38
N ALA A 102 -9.91 -15.69 18.45
CA ALA A 102 -10.72 -16.86 18.75
C ALA A 102 -9.92 -18.18 18.83
N GLY A 103 -8.58 -18.12 18.75
CA GLY A 103 -7.72 -19.32 18.77
C GLY A 103 -7.83 -20.20 17.51
N ARG A 104 -8.39 -19.68 16.41
CA ARG A 104 -8.54 -20.39 15.14
C ARG A 104 -7.29 -20.24 14.26
N PRO A 105 -7.02 -21.21 13.38
CA PRO A 105 -5.97 -21.07 12.37
C PRO A 105 -6.19 -19.81 11.52
N VAL A 106 -5.09 -19.16 11.15
CA VAL A 106 -5.09 -17.96 10.33
C VAL A 106 -4.16 -18.14 9.16
N ARG A 107 -4.58 -17.73 7.96
CA ARG A 107 -3.65 -17.60 6.84
C ARG A 107 -2.77 -16.36 7.08
N PRO A 108 -1.46 -16.42 6.77
CA PRO A 108 -0.61 -15.25 6.86
C PRO A 108 -1.23 -14.06 6.14
N PHE A 109 -1.19 -12.90 6.80
CA PHE A 109 -1.71 -11.65 6.27
C PHE A 109 -0.67 -10.53 6.51
N PRO A 110 -0.39 -9.71 5.49
CA PRO A 110 -0.85 -9.87 4.11
C PRO A 110 -0.22 -11.13 3.48
N ALA A 111 -0.87 -11.72 2.47
CA ALA A 111 -0.33 -12.89 1.78
C ALA A 111 0.96 -12.46 1.07
N ASP A 112 2.12 -12.84 1.61
CA ASP A 112 3.47 -12.56 1.13
C ASP A 112 3.56 -11.36 0.19
N VAL A 113 3.42 -10.15 0.74
CA VAL A 113 3.70 -8.94 -0.04
C VAL A 113 5.21 -8.89 -0.20
N VAL A 114 5.70 -9.36 -1.34
CA VAL A 114 6.99 -8.93 -1.86
C VAL A 114 6.85 -7.42 -2.09
N LEU A 115 7.26 -6.63 -1.11
CA LEU A 115 7.46 -5.20 -1.28
C LEU A 115 8.57 -5.04 -2.32
N GLN A 116 8.20 -4.81 -3.57
CA GLN A 116 9.07 -4.23 -4.60
C GLN A 116 9.04 -2.71 -4.49
#